data_AF-A0A7J4QS02-F1
#
_entry.id   AF-A0A7J4QS02-F1
#
_cell.length_a   1.000
_cell.length_b   1.000
_cell.length_c   1.000
_cell.angle_alpha   90.00
_cell.angle_beta   90.00
_cell.angle_gamma   90.00
#
_symmetry.space_group_name_H-M   'P 1'
#
loop_
_entity.id
_entity.type
_entity.pdbx_description
1 polymer ?
#
loop_
_entity_poly.entity_id
_entity_poly.type
_entity_poly.pdbx_seq_one_letter_code
_entity_poly.pdbx_strand_id
1 'polypeptide(L)'
;MSANAVAATLDFDPSHDQTRPVVRFLQGPHLLGQTPFVAGKTLVEHAIEAGVDIPTNCTSGTCGACMVTLMLGEVPLPDPLPPGLDDFLVEEG
;
A
#
# COMPACT_ATOMS: atom_id res chain seq x y z
N MET A 1 -26.69 -5.06 -51.75
CA MET A 1 -26.82 -4.83 -50.29
C MET A 1 -25.96 -5.88 -49.61
N SER A 2 -24.69 -5.58 -49.36
CA SER A 2 -23.75 -6.52 -48.74
C SER A 2 -23.27 -5.91 -47.42
N ALA A 3 -23.67 -6.50 -46.30
CA ALA A 3 -23.21 -6.11 -44.98
C ALA A 3 -21.90 -6.85 -44.68
N ASN A 4 -20.80 -6.11 -44.53
CA ASN A 4 -19.54 -6.67 -44.07
C ASN A 4 -19.61 -6.86 -42.55
N ALA A 5 -19.50 -8.11 -42.10
CA ALA A 5 -19.30 -8.42 -40.70
C ALA A 5 -17.86 -8.06 -40.32
N VAL A 6 -17.68 -6.94 -39.62
CA VAL A 6 -16.44 -6.66 -38.91
C VAL A 6 -16.47 -7.50 -37.65
N ALA A 7 -15.64 -8.56 -37.62
CA ALA A 7 -15.34 -9.25 -36.38
C ALA A 7 -14.51 -8.28 -35.51
N ALA A 8 -15.17 -7.65 -34.53
CA ALA A 8 -14.47 -6.98 -33.46
C ALA A 8 -13.83 -8.06 -32.58
N THR A 9 -12.54 -8.30 -32.78
CA THR A 9 -11.75 -9.06 -31.81
C THR A 9 -11.60 -8.17 -30.59
N LEU A 10 -12.30 -8.53 -29.52
CA LEU A 10 -12.03 -7.99 -28.19
C LEU A 10 -10.76 -8.67 -27.71
N ASP A 11 -9.64 -7.98 -27.87
CA ASP A 11 -8.37 -8.38 -27.29
C ASP A 11 -8.49 -8.21 -25.77
N PHE A 12 -8.96 -9.26 -25.10
CA PHE A 12 -9.01 -9.31 -23.64
C PHE A 12 -7.65 -9.76 -23.13
N ASP A 13 -6.79 -8.78 -22.85
CA ASP A 13 -5.51 -9.02 -22.18
C ASP A 13 -5.76 -9.08 -20.66
N PRO A 14 -5.64 -10.26 -20.01
CA PRO A 14 -5.82 -10.40 -18.58
C PRO A 14 -4.72 -9.69 -17.76
N SER A 15 -3.71 -9.09 -18.40
CA SER A 15 -2.63 -8.34 -17.75
C SER A 15 -2.88 -6.83 -17.61
N HIS A 16 -4.01 -6.32 -18.11
CA HIS A 16 -4.44 -4.93 -17.86
C HIS A 16 -5.50 -4.83 -16.76
N ASP A 17 -5.14 -5.32 -15.57
CA ASP A 17 -5.84 -4.87 -14.36
C ASP A 17 -5.37 -3.45 -14.03
N GLN A 18 -6.18 -2.45 -14.35
CA GLN A 18 -5.92 -1.04 -14.01
C GLN A 18 -6.19 -0.73 -12.52
N THR A 19 -6.11 -1.73 -11.63
CA THR A 19 -6.18 -1.51 -10.19
C THR A 19 -4.92 -0.79 -9.73
N ARG A 20 -5.06 0.52 -9.52
CA ARG A 20 -4.05 1.28 -8.78
C ARG A 20 -4.05 0.76 -7.35
N PRO A 21 -2.92 0.25 -6.82
CA PRO A 21 -2.85 -0.17 -5.44
C PRO A 21 -3.22 1.00 -4.51
N VAL A 22 -3.89 0.68 -3.40
CA VAL A 22 -4.33 1.65 -2.40
C VAL A 22 -3.79 1.25 -1.04
N VAL A 23 -3.35 2.24 -0.26
CA VAL A 23 -2.99 2.07 1.14
C VAL A 23 -4.21 2.43 1.98
N ARG A 24 -4.61 1.55 2.89
CA ARG A 24 -5.80 1.71 3.74
C ARG A 24 -5.39 1.63 5.20
N PHE A 25 -5.76 2.63 5.97
CA PHE A 25 -5.46 2.72 7.39
C PHE A 25 -6.69 2.34 8.20
N LEU A 26 -6.52 1.39 9.10
CA LEU A 26 -7.61 0.76 9.86
C LEU A 26 -7.34 0.89 11.35
N GLN A 27 -8.41 1.02 12.14
CA GLN A 27 -8.38 0.84 13.58
C GLN A 27 -9.44 -0.19 13.96
N GLY A 28 -8.99 -1.43 14.19
CA GLY A 28 -9.89 -2.58 14.26
C GLY A 28 -10.69 -2.72 12.95
N PRO A 29 -12.03 -2.78 12.98
CA PRO A 29 -12.85 -2.89 11.77
C PRO A 29 -13.10 -1.54 11.06
N HIS A 30 -12.65 -0.42 11.63
CA HIS A 30 -12.96 0.92 11.12
C HIS A 30 -11.89 1.41 10.13
N LEU A 31 -12.32 1.80 8.93
CA LEU A 31 -11.47 2.50 7.97
C LEU A 31 -11.31 3.96 8.40
N LEU A 32 -10.09 4.36 8.76
CA LEU A 32 -9.76 5.74 9.13
C LEU A 32 -9.55 6.60 7.88
N GLY A 33 -8.87 6.05 6.87
CA GLY A 33 -8.56 6.76 5.64
C GLY A 33 -7.89 5.85 4.63
N GLN A 34 -7.84 6.31 3.38
CA GLN A 34 -7.15 5.61 2.30
C GLN A 34 -6.57 6.60 1.30
N THR A 35 -5.49 6.20 0.63
CA THR A 35 -4.83 7.00 -0.40
C THR A 35 -4.30 6.08 -1.50
N PRO A 36 -4.18 6.53 -2.77
CA PRO A 36 -3.47 5.78 -3.81
C PRO A 36 -2.02 5.52 -3.40
N PHE A 37 -1.53 4.32 -3.68
CA PHE A 37 -0.10 4.02 -3.51
C PHE A 37 0.73 4.85 -4.49
N VAL A 38 1.77 5.49 -3.95
CA VAL A 38 2.78 6.21 -4.72
C VAL A 38 4.15 5.65 -4.35
N ALA A 39 4.84 5.07 -5.33
CA ALA A 39 6.17 4.53 -5.13
C ALA A 39 7.14 5.59 -4.60
N GLY A 40 7.98 5.20 -3.64
CA GLY A 40 8.95 6.08 -2.99
C GLY A 40 8.40 6.90 -1.82
N LYS A 41 7.09 6.94 -1.61
CA LYS A 41 6.50 7.52 -0.39
C LYS A 41 6.45 6.49 0.73
N THR A 42 6.71 6.96 1.95
CA THR A 42 6.57 6.20 3.19
C THR A 42 5.09 5.99 3.55
N LEU A 43 4.79 4.99 4.38
CA LEU A 43 3.43 4.78 4.88
C LEU A 43 2.93 5.97 5.72
N VAL A 44 3.83 6.66 6.42
CA VAL A 44 3.48 7.88 7.18
C VAL A 44 3.01 9.00 6.25
N GLU A 45 3.69 9.23 5.12
CA GLU A 45 3.27 10.23 4.13
C GLU A 45 1.90 9.87 3.52
N HIS A 46 1.66 8.59 3.24
CA HIS A 46 0.35 8.12 2.79
C HIS A 46 -0.73 8.34 3.86
N ALA A 47 -0.41 8.17 5.15
CA ALA A 47 -1.36 8.41 6.25
C ALA A 47 -1.76 9.88 6.32
N ILE A 48 -0.79 10.79 6.24
CA ILE A 48 -1.02 12.23 6.22
C ILE A 48 -1.94 12.62 5.04
N GLU A 49 -1.70 12.08 3.85
CA GLU A 49 -2.56 12.32 2.67
C GLU A 49 -3.97 11.75 2.83
N ALA A 50 -4.10 10.65 3.54
CA ALA A 50 -5.39 10.04 3.88
C ALA A 50 -6.10 10.75 5.06
N GLY A 51 -5.49 11.76 5.68
CA GLY A 51 -6.02 12.44 6.86
C GLY A 51 -5.95 11.60 8.14
N VAL A 52 -5.03 10.64 8.21
CA VAL A 52 -4.82 9.73 9.34
C VAL A 52 -3.55 10.11 10.07
N ASP A 53 -3.66 10.34 11.38
CA ASP A 53 -2.53 10.64 12.24
C ASP A 53 -1.89 9.36 12.77
N ILE A 54 -0.62 9.14 12.44
CA ILE A 54 0.22 8.06 12.97
C ILE A 54 1.30 8.71 13.84
N PRO A 55 1.46 8.30 15.11
CA PRO A 55 2.51 8.83 15.97
C PRO A 55 3.87 8.76 15.29
N THR A 56 4.51 9.90 15.04
CA THR A 56 5.77 9.97 14.29
C THR A 56 6.74 10.88 15.01
N ASN A 57 8.02 10.46 15.09
CA ASN A 57 9.07 11.23 15.75
C ASN A 57 10.37 11.24 14.93
N CYS A 58 11.13 10.13 14.93
CA CYS A 58 12.51 10.12 14.45
C CYS A 58 12.73 10.18 12.93
N THR A 59 11.70 9.87 12.12
CA THR A 59 11.71 9.73 10.63
C THR A 59 12.82 8.86 10.01
N SER A 60 13.64 8.20 10.83
CA SER A 60 14.84 7.45 10.45
C SER A 60 14.73 5.96 10.75
N GLY A 61 13.56 5.49 11.17
CA GLY A 61 13.33 4.08 11.52
C GLY A 61 13.93 3.66 12.87
N THR A 62 14.29 4.59 13.74
CA THR A 62 15.04 4.29 14.97
C THR A 62 14.18 4.12 16.23
N CYS A 63 13.10 4.89 16.39
CA CYS A 63 12.35 4.94 17.65
C CYS A 63 11.08 4.07 17.69
N GLY A 64 10.66 3.49 16.57
CA GLY A 64 9.45 2.65 16.50
C GLY A 64 8.11 3.39 16.70
N ALA A 65 8.09 4.71 16.89
CA ALA A 65 6.85 5.45 17.18
C ALA A 65 5.75 5.25 16.12
N CYS A 66 6.13 5.12 14.85
CA CYS A 66 5.22 4.96 13.72
C CYS A 66 4.91 3.50 13.37
N MET A 67 5.21 2.55 14.27
CA MET A 67 4.95 1.13 14.05
C MET A 67 3.45 0.85 13.92
N VAL A 68 3.10 0.01 12.95
CA VAL A 68 1.73 -0.42 12.65
C VAL A 68 1.75 -1.88 12.21
N THR A 69 0.62 -2.57 12.37
CA THR A 69 0.41 -3.97 11.96
C THR A 69 -0.04 -4.03 10.49
N LEU A 70 0.63 -4.86 9.69
CA LEU A 70 0.23 -5.12 8.30
C LEU A 70 -0.94 -6.12 8.25
N MET A 71 -2.16 -5.60 8.07
CA MET A 71 -3.36 -6.45 8.02
C MET A 71 -3.46 -7.31 6.75
N LEU A 72 -2.99 -6.79 5.61
CA LEU A 72 -3.06 -7.47 4.32
C LEU A 72 -2.10 -6.83 3.31
N GLY A 73 -1.44 -7.66 2.51
CA GLY A 73 -0.57 -7.25 1.41
C GLY A 73 0.90 -7.51 1.72
N GLU A 74 1.78 -6.90 0.94
CA GLU A 74 3.22 -6.99 1.11
C GLU A 74 3.81 -5.58 1.08
N VAL A 75 4.80 -5.32 1.93
CA VAL A 75 5.48 -4.03 2.02
C VAL A 75 6.99 -4.27 1.86
N PRO A 76 7.67 -3.59 0.94
CA PRO A 76 9.12 -3.70 0.81
C PRO A 76 9.80 -3.08 2.03
N LEU A 77 10.63 -3.88 2.71
CA LEU A 77 11.44 -3.44 3.84
C LEU A 77 12.92 -3.31 3.42
N PRO A 78 13.66 -2.33 3.97
CA PRO A 78 15.09 -2.20 3.70
C PRO A 78 15.89 -3.34 4.36
N ASP A 79 17.02 -3.69 3.75
CA ASP A 79 17.99 -4.64 4.29
C ASP A 79 19.35 -3.91 4.46
N PRO A 80 19.88 -3.78 5.70
CA PRO A 80 19.36 -4.33 6.96
C PRO A 80 18.11 -3.60 7.45
N LEU A 81 17.31 -4.30 8.28
CA LEU A 81 16.13 -3.71 8.92
C LEU A 81 16.52 -2.51 9.80
N PRO A 82 15.63 -1.50 9.91
CA PRO A 82 15.89 -0.35 10.75
C PRO A 82 15.78 -0.74 12.23
N PRO A 83 16.55 -0.12 13.14
CA PRO A 83 16.68 -0.63 14.51
C PRO A 83 15.40 -0.55 15.36
N GLY A 84 14.39 0.19 14.91
CA GLY A 84 13.06 0.22 15.53
C GLY A 84 12.11 -0.90 15.07
N LEU A 85 12.57 -1.83 14.22
CA LEU A 85 11.81 -2.95 13.69
C LEU A 85 12.73 -4.19 13.62
N ASP A 86 12.40 -5.25 14.37
CA ASP A 86 13.16 -6.50 14.37
C ASP A 86 12.51 -7.58 13.50
N ASP A 87 13.25 -8.65 13.22
CA ASP A 87 12.81 -9.74 12.35
C ASP A 87 11.55 -10.44 12.90
N PHE A 88 11.42 -10.54 14.22
CA PHE A 88 10.26 -11.18 14.86
C PHE A 88 8.98 -10.40 14.58
N LEU A 89 9.02 -9.06 14.73
CA LEU A 89 7.88 -8.20 14.43
C LEU A 89 7.51 -8.24 12.93
N VAL A 90 8.49 -8.33 12.04
CA VAL A 90 8.25 -8.46 10.59
C VAL A 90 7.55 -9.77 10.24
N GLU A 91 7.90 -10.86 10.91
CA GLU A 91 7.25 -12.17 10.71
C GLU A 91 5.81 -12.21 11.23
N GLU A 92 5.48 -11.44 12.28
CA GLU A 92 4.12 -11.38 12.84
C GLU A 92 3.15 -10.53 12.00
N GLY A 93 3.66 -9.53 11.26
CA GLY A 93 2.88 -8.65 10.38
C GLY A 93 2.45 -7.34 11.03
#